data_AF-A0A924B2P5-F1
#
_entry.id   AF-A0A924B2P5-F1
#
_cell.length_a   1.000
_cell.length_b   1.000
_cell.length_c   1.000
_cell.angle_alpha   90.00
_cell.angle_beta   90.00
_cell.angle_gamma   90.00
#
_symmetry.space_group_name_H-M   'P 1'
#
loop_
_entity.id
_entity.type
_entity.pdbx_description
1 polymer ?
#
loop_
_entity_poly.entity_id
_entity_poly.type
_entity_poly.pdbx_seq_one_letter_code
_entity_poly.pdbx_strand_id
1 'polypeptide(L)'
;MKNFNSLSYTSEDIENLKTWVTSGSGVIPFFNDAKHASFVVSYAMSLEIGGPNDNLAAHLFETDTGQKIKKTNLLSEIVEKDGFAGIRITTKDNSKISIRHDGLVKLGLVDEISISFFPEQIAELLRVQQIEPVFVRDWLLTCTFSDFNPTTTDYRVQMSELINNDAFLFAELVSNKQMVFQSLHDVIQHATNASAEGWIFAQNVAKKVKTIFSNYFGNEKKGNLPSHILPFVTGVLLDDLTQSSFYCSKEREFVIDSLLTQISKFYIRPQKPHILKKIPLAIEAVLRTARAFDIGTNENIINQEVSLLVEEVYSVTT
;
A
#
# COMPACT_ATOMS: atom_id res chain seq x y z
N MET A 1 8.06 2.21 -32.06
CA MET A 1 6.85 2.56 -31.29
C MET A 1 5.93 1.36 -31.24
N LYS A 2 5.64 0.84 -30.05
CA LYS A 2 4.53 -0.11 -29.88
C LYS A 2 3.23 0.69 -30.03
N ASN A 3 2.35 0.30 -30.94
CA ASN A 3 1.06 0.96 -31.14
C ASN A 3 0.17 0.66 -29.93
N PHE A 4 0.08 1.58 -28.97
CA PHE A 4 -0.97 1.55 -27.94
C PHE A 4 -2.01 2.62 -28.28
N ASN A 5 -3.28 2.28 -28.08
CA ASN A 5 -4.38 3.22 -28.30
C ASN A 5 -4.52 4.09 -27.06
N SER A 6 -4.40 5.40 -27.22
CA SER A 6 -4.70 6.35 -26.16
C SER A 6 -6.18 6.30 -25.80
N LEU A 7 -6.49 6.23 -24.51
CA LEU A 7 -7.83 6.27 -23.98
C LEU A 7 -8.02 7.54 -23.15
N SER A 8 -9.14 8.22 -23.37
CA SER A 8 -9.61 9.30 -22.48
C SER A 8 -10.80 8.78 -21.71
N TYR A 9 -10.69 8.69 -20.38
CA TYR A 9 -11.85 8.35 -19.57
C TYR A 9 -12.85 9.50 -19.57
N THR A 10 -14.07 9.19 -19.99
CA THR A 10 -15.22 10.05 -19.77
C THR A 10 -15.72 9.91 -18.33
N SER A 11 -16.56 10.84 -17.88
CA SER A 11 -17.23 10.69 -16.58
C SER A 11 -18.11 9.43 -16.52
N GLU A 12 -18.66 8.99 -17.65
CA GLU A 12 -19.44 7.76 -17.76
C GLU A 12 -18.56 6.53 -17.53
N ASP A 13 -17.35 6.49 -18.11
CA ASP A 13 -16.41 5.38 -17.91
C ASP A 13 -16.01 5.25 -16.43
N ILE A 14 -15.73 6.37 -15.76
CA ILE A 14 -15.37 6.39 -14.33
C ILE A 14 -16.55 5.88 -13.48
N GLU A 15 -17.77 6.31 -13.78
CA GLU A 15 -18.97 5.84 -13.07
C GLU A 15 -19.24 4.35 -13.32
N ASN A 16 -18.97 3.85 -14.52
CA ASN A 16 -19.07 2.44 -14.85
C ASN A 16 -18.05 1.60 -14.04
N LEU A 17 -16.80 2.06 -13.93
CA LEU A 17 -15.79 1.41 -13.10
C LEU A 17 -16.19 1.42 -11.61
N LYS A 18 -16.69 2.55 -11.11
CA LYS A 18 -17.20 2.67 -9.73
C LYS A 18 -18.37 1.73 -9.46
N THR A 19 -19.30 1.61 -10.40
CA THR A 19 -20.44 0.70 -10.32
C THR A 19 -19.97 -0.76 -10.27
N TRP A 20 -19.01 -1.13 -11.11
CA TRP A 20 -18.39 -2.46 -11.10
C TRP A 20 -17.76 -2.77 -9.73
N VAL A 21 -16.93 -1.87 -9.19
CA VAL A 21 -16.33 -2.02 -7.85
C VAL A 21 -17.41 -2.16 -6.77
N THR A 22 -18.43 -1.31 -6.80
CA THR A 22 -19.52 -1.30 -5.82
C THR A 22 -20.30 -2.63 -5.81
N SER A 23 -20.49 -3.23 -6.98
CA SER A 23 -21.19 -4.52 -7.13
C SER A 23 -20.37 -5.73 -6.65
N GLY A 24 -19.06 -5.56 -6.46
CA GLY A 24 -18.14 -6.62 -6.04
C GLY A 24 -18.25 -6.99 -4.55
N SER A 25 -17.65 -8.12 -4.20
CA SER A 25 -17.40 -8.52 -2.81
C SER A 25 -16.43 -7.54 -2.12
N GLY A 26 -16.32 -7.62 -0.79
CA GLY A 26 -15.39 -6.76 -0.03
C GLY A 26 -13.91 -6.92 -0.46
N VAL A 27 -13.53 -8.14 -0.85
CA VAL A 27 -12.26 -8.46 -1.50
C VAL A 27 -12.57 -9.00 -2.90
N ILE A 28 -11.99 -8.41 -3.93
CA ILE A 28 -12.24 -8.74 -5.35
C ILE A 28 -10.93 -9.28 -5.96
N PRO A 29 -10.84 -10.58 -6.30
CA PRO A 29 -9.70 -11.11 -7.03
C PRO A 29 -9.52 -10.41 -8.38
N PHE A 30 -8.28 -10.04 -8.73
CA PHE A 30 -7.96 -9.37 -9.99
C PHE A 30 -8.44 -10.17 -11.21
N PHE A 31 -8.23 -11.49 -11.17
CA PHE A 31 -8.51 -12.38 -12.30
C PHE A 31 -9.99 -12.78 -12.45
N ASN A 32 -10.89 -12.37 -11.55
CA ASN A 32 -12.33 -12.58 -11.74
C ASN A 32 -12.84 -11.79 -12.95
N ASP A 33 -12.30 -10.58 -13.18
CA ASP A 33 -12.54 -9.77 -14.37
C ASP A 33 -11.30 -8.91 -14.64
N ALA A 34 -10.27 -9.55 -15.22
CA ALA A 34 -8.97 -8.94 -15.43
C ALA A 34 -9.02 -7.67 -16.29
N LYS A 35 -10.03 -7.54 -17.17
CA LYS A 35 -10.23 -6.34 -17.98
C LYS A 35 -10.61 -5.18 -17.07
N HIS A 36 -11.75 -5.23 -16.41
CA HIS A 36 -12.18 -4.14 -15.51
C HIS A 36 -11.12 -3.85 -14.42
N ALA A 37 -10.51 -4.90 -13.87
CA ALA A 37 -9.40 -4.78 -12.95
C ALA A 37 -8.23 -3.95 -13.49
N SER A 38 -7.81 -4.19 -14.74
CA SER A 38 -6.75 -3.41 -15.39
C SER A 38 -7.12 -1.94 -15.57
N PHE A 39 -8.38 -1.64 -15.89
CA PHE A 39 -8.88 -0.26 -16.01
C PHE A 39 -8.87 0.46 -14.66
N VAL A 40 -9.34 -0.20 -13.59
CA VAL A 40 -9.33 0.36 -12.22
C VAL A 40 -7.91 0.69 -11.75
N VAL A 41 -6.97 -0.26 -11.84
CA VAL A 41 -5.58 -0.03 -11.41
C VAL A 41 -4.92 1.07 -12.24
N SER A 42 -5.09 1.03 -13.57
CA SER A 42 -4.49 2.05 -14.44
C SER A 42 -5.04 3.44 -14.13
N TYR A 43 -6.35 3.55 -13.88
CA TYR A 43 -6.98 4.81 -13.46
C TYR A 43 -6.40 5.30 -12.13
N ALA A 44 -6.38 4.46 -11.10
CA ALA A 44 -5.83 4.83 -9.80
C ALA A 44 -4.36 5.27 -9.88
N MET A 45 -3.52 4.52 -10.60
CA MET A 45 -2.13 4.92 -10.85
C MET A 45 -2.04 6.29 -11.55
N SER A 46 -2.94 6.57 -12.49
CA SER A 46 -2.91 7.84 -13.24
C SER A 46 -3.20 9.06 -12.38
N LEU A 47 -4.02 8.91 -11.32
CA LEU A 47 -4.34 9.97 -10.36
C LEU A 47 -3.15 10.29 -9.44
N GLU A 48 -2.24 9.35 -9.23
CA GLU A 48 -1.08 9.51 -8.36
C GLU A 48 0.11 10.15 -9.08
N ILE A 49 0.27 9.90 -10.38
CA ILE A 49 1.38 10.45 -11.19
C ILE A 49 1.41 11.98 -11.11
N GLY A 50 2.59 12.52 -10.82
CA GLY A 50 2.84 13.94 -10.63
C GLY A 50 2.41 14.50 -9.27
N GLY A 51 1.74 13.70 -8.43
CA GLY A 51 1.27 14.08 -7.11
C GLY A 51 2.30 13.87 -5.97
N PRO A 52 1.91 14.11 -4.70
CA PRO A 52 2.62 13.71 -3.49
C PRO A 52 2.91 12.22 -3.41
N ASN A 53 1.95 11.39 -3.84
CA ASN A 53 2.03 9.93 -3.75
C ASN A 53 2.72 9.27 -4.96
N ASP A 54 3.29 10.06 -5.88
CA ASP A 54 4.09 9.56 -6.99
C ASP A 54 5.45 9.03 -6.51
N ASN A 55 5.42 7.81 -5.98
CA ASN A 55 6.62 7.09 -5.57
C ASN A 55 7.47 6.68 -6.78
N LEU A 56 6.90 6.63 -7.99
CA LEU A 56 7.61 6.22 -9.19
C LEU A 56 8.67 7.24 -9.59
N ALA A 57 8.36 8.54 -9.42
CA ALA A 57 9.28 9.64 -9.70
C ALA A 57 10.63 9.51 -8.97
N ALA A 58 10.70 8.73 -7.88
CA ALA A 58 11.96 8.42 -7.20
C ALA A 58 12.97 7.67 -8.08
N HIS A 59 12.47 6.94 -9.07
CA HIS A 59 13.23 5.98 -9.89
C HIS A 59 13.38 6.40 -11.35
N LEU A 60 12.82 7.55 -11.75
CA LEU A 60 12.85 8.06 -13.12
C LEU A 60 13.92 9.13 -13.31
N PHE A 61 14.72 8.96 -14.36
CA PHE A 61 15.85 9.82 -14.69
C PHE A 61 15.85 10.19 -16.17
N GLU A 62 16.27 11.40 -16.48
CA GLU A 62 16.58 11.80 -17.84
C GLU A 62 17.75 10.96 -18.36
N THR A 63 17.58 10.38 -19.55
CA THR A 63 18.59 9.49 -20.14
C THR A 63 19.89 10.23 -20.44
N ASP A 64 19.78 11.43 -20.99
CA ASP A 64 20.94 12.19 -21.50
C ASP A 64 21.75 12.85 -20.37
N THR A 65 21.07 13.39 -19.35
CA THR A 65 21.73 14.13 -18.25
C THR A 65 21.95 13.26 -17.01
N GLY A 66 21.22 12.15 -16.89
CA GLY A 66 21.19 11.32 -15.70
C GLY A 66 20.57 11.99 -14.48
N GLN A 67 19.94 13.16 -14.63
CA GLN A 67 19.27 13.87 -13.55
C GLN A 67 17.91 13.25 -13.23
N LYS A 68 17.50 13.34 -11.97
CA LYS A 68 16.20 12.85 -11.52
C LYS A 68 15.08 13.71 -12.09
N ILE A 69 14.08 13.08 -12.69
CA ILE A 69 12.91 13.79 -13.23
C ILE A 69 12.06 14.28 -12.05
N LYS A 70 11.71 15.57 -12.05
CA LYS A 70 10.80 16.11 -11.04
C LYS A 70 9.40 15.54 -11.29
N LYS A 71 8.74 15.05 -10.23
CA LYS A 71 7.37 14.53 -10.30
C LYS A 71 6.39 15.48 -11.01
N THR A 72 6.50 16.79 -10.76
CA THR A 72 5.65 17.81 -11.40
C THR A 72 5.86 17.94 -12.92
N ASN A 73 6.90 17.32 -13.47
CA ASN A 73 7.17 17.24 -14.90
C ASN A 73 6.60 15.99 -15.55
N LEU A 74 6.09 15.02 -14.76
CA LEU A 74 5.51 13.79 -15.28
C LEU A 74 4.06 14.03 -15.72
N LEU A 75 3.69 13.33 -16.78
CA LEU A 75 2.33 13.22 -17.30
C LEU A 75 1.96 11.75 -17.39
N SER A 76 0.69 11.44 -17.15
CA SER A 76 0.12 10.12 -17.34
C SER A 76 -0.94 10.13 -18.44
N GLU A 77 -1.02 9.03 -19.17
CA GLU A 77 -2.04 8.75 -20.17
C GLU A 77 -2.47 7.29 -20.00
N ILE A 78 -3.78 7.02 -20.05
CA ILE A 78 -4.28 5.64 -20.08
C ILE A 78 -4.17 5.13 -21.51
N VAL A 79 -3.61 3.94 -21.66
CA VAL A 79 -3.41 3.30 -22.96
C VAL A 79 -4.00 1.90 -22.97
N GLU A 80 -4.45 1.43 -24.12
CA GLU A 80 -4.98 0.08 -24.28
C GLU A 80 -4.06 -0.80 -25.12
N LYS A 81 -3.96 -2.06 -24.71
CA LYS A 81 -3.34 -3.13 -25.48
C LYS A 81 -4.13 -4.43 -25.27
N ASP A 82 -4.56 -5.04 -26.36
CA ASP A 82 -5.25 -6.34 -26.36
C ASP A 82 -6.50 -6.41 -25.45
N GLY A 83 -7.22 -5.29 -25.29
CA GLY A 83 -8.40 -5.21 -24.41
C GLY A 83 -8.10 -4.90 -22.94
N PHE A 84 -6.83 -4.69 -22.58
CA PHE A 84 -6.40 -4.35 -21.23
C PHE A 84 -5.86 -2.92 -21.18
N ALA A 85 -6.22 -2.21 -20.12
CA ALA A 85 -5.68 -0.89 -19.86
C ALA A 85 -4.28 -0.99 -19.24
N GLY A 86 -3.47 0.01 -19.54
CA GLY A 86 -2.22 0.32 -18.89
C GLY A 86 -2.08 1.83 -18.73
N ILE A 87 -0.99 2.24 -18.10
CA ILE A 87 -0.62 3.64 -17.94
C ILE A 87 0.68 3.89 -18.69
N ARG A 88 0.67 4.88 -19.59
CA ARG A 88 1.85 5.45 -20.22
C ARG A 88 2.23 6.73 -19.48
N ILE A 89 3.51 6.88 -19.22
CA ILE A 89 4.07 8.02 -18.49
C ILE A 89 5.09 8.69 -19.39
N THR A 90 4.95 10.01 -19.52
CA THR A 90 5.82 10.87 -20.32
C THR A 90 6.26 12.07 -19.48
N THR A 91 7.10 12.91 -20.07
CA THR A 91 7.54 14.18 -19.49
C THR A 91 6.97 15.35 -20.29
N LYS A 92 6.68 16.49 -19.63
CA LYS A 92 6.10 17.68 -20.32
C LYS A 92 7.02 18.26 -21.39
N ASP A 93 8.32 18.07 -21.25
CA ASP A 93 9.38 18.52 -22.15
C ASP A 93 9.82 17.45 -23.16
N ASN A 94 9.19 16.28 -23.17
CA ASN A 94 9.55 15.13 -24.01
C ASN A 94 10.99 14.63 -23.81
N SER A 95 11.54 14.87 -22.62
CA SER A 95 12.83 14.31 -22.19
C SER A 95 12.80 12.78 -22.19
N LYS A 96 13.89 12.17 -22.68
CA LYS A 96 14.06 10.71 -22.73
C LYS A 96 14.09 10.11 -21.33
N ILE A 97 13.30 9.07 -21.08
CA ILE A 97 13.10 8.51 -19.74
C ILE A 97 13.92 7.22 -19.56
N SER A 98 14.61 7.12 -18.44
CA SER A 98 15.26 5.90 -17.97
C SER A 98 14.81 5.54 -16.55
N ILE A 99 14.80 4.25 -16.23
CA ILE A 99 14.45 3.73 -14.90
C ILE A 99 15.73 3.19 -14.25
N ARG A 100 16.01 3.55 -13.00
CA ARG A 100 17.17 3.03 -12.25
C ARG A 100 16.80 2.06 -11.12
N HIS A 101 15.76 1.27 -11.33
CA HIS A 101 15.28 0.27 -10.39
C HIS A 101 15.05 -1.05 -11.14
N ASP A 102 15.88 -2.05 -10.86
CA ASP A 102 15.93 -3.30 -11.63
C ASP A 102 14.58 -4.02 -11.71
N GLY A 103 13.81 -3.99 -10.62
CA GLY A 103 12.47 -4.57 -10.60
C GLY A 103 11.50 -3.81 -11.51
N LEU A 104 11.58 -2.48 -11.58
CA LEU A 104 10.69 -1.66 -12.41
C LEU A 104 11.05 -1.77 -13.89
N VAL A 105 12.34 -1.93 -14.23
CA VAL A 105 12.79 -2.19 -15.61
C VAL A 105 12.15 -3.45 -16.18
N LYS A 106 11.95 -4.49 -15.35
CA LYS A 106 11.31 -5.74 -15.78
C LYS A 106 9.81 -5.62 -15.98
N LEU A 107 9.15 -4.74 -15.22
CA LEU A 107 7.70 -4.53 -15.29
C LEU A 107 7.31 -3.50 -16.36
N GLY A 108 8.16 -2.51 -16.61
CA GLY A 108 7.89 -1.41 -17.52
C GLY A 108 8.23 -1.73 -18.98
N LEU A 109 7.37 -1.31 -19.89
CA LEU A 109 7.68 -1.24 -21.32
C LEU A 109 8.27 0.15 -21.60
N VAL A 110 9.59 0.22 -21.73
CA VAL A 110 10.31 1.47 -22.02
C VAL A 110 10.37 1.72 -23.53
N ASP A 111 9.98 2.91 -23.95
CA ASP A 111 10.25 3.53 -25.26
C ASP A 111 11.15 4.77 -25.03
N GLU A 112 11.70 5.39 -26.08
CA GLU A 112 12.70 6.46 -25.93
C GLU A 112 12.24 7.61 -25.02
N ILE A 113 10.95 7.98 -25.10
CA ILE A 113 10.38 9.12 -24.38
C ILE A 113 9.27 8.75 -23.39
N SER A 114 8.98 7.45 -23.23
CA SER A 114 7.86 7.01 -22.41
C SER A 114 8.12 5.68 -21.73
N ILE A 115 7.44 5.47 -20.61
CA ILE A 115 7.37 4.19 -19.93
C ILE A 115 5.92 3.80 -19.79
N SER A 116 5.58 2.54 -20.10
CA SER A 116 4.23 2.02 -19.92
C SER A 116 4.20 0.85 -18.94
N PHE A 117 3.24 0.84 -18.02
CA PHE A 117 2.95 -0.29 -17.13
C PHE A 117 1.56 -0.85 -17.43
N PHE A 118 1.45 -2.16 -17.51
CA PHE A 118 0.19 -2.86 -17.72
C PHE A 118 -0.13 -3.71 -16.48
N PRO A 119 -1.16 -3.35 -15.70
CA PRO A 119 -1.51 -4.07 -14.47
C PRO A 119 -1.75 -5.56 -14.67
N GLU A 120 -2.31 -5.97 -15.80
CA GLU A 120 -2.50 -7.39 -16.13
C GLU A 120 -1.17 -8.15 -16.17
N GLN A 121 -0.12 -7.58 -16.77
CA GLN A 121 1.19 -8.22 -16.85
C GLN A 121 1.84 -8.34 -15.47
N ILE A 122 1.66 -7.31 -14.63
CA ILE A 122 2.16 -7.29 -13.26
C ILE A 122 1.40 -8.33 -12.41
N ALA A 123 0.08 -8.41 -12.55
CA ALA A 123 -0.76 -9.40 -11.88
C ALA A 123 -0.38 -10.83 -12.26
N GLU A 124 -0.07 -11.09 -13.53
CA GLU A 124 0.40 -12.38 -14.00
C GLU A 124 1.75 -12.77 -13.38
N LEU A 125 2.68 -11.82 -13.25
CA LEU A 125 3.95 -12.05 -12.56
C LEU A 125 3.74 -12.40 -11.08
N LEU A 126 2.84 -11.69 -10.38
CA LEU A 126 2.47 -12.03 -8.99
C LEU A 126 1.89 -13.45 -8.90
N ARG A 127 1.02 -13.82 -9.84
CA ARG A 127 0.42 -15.16 -9.88
C ARG A 127 1.47 -16.26 -10.06
N VAL A 128 2.49 -16.05 -10.90
CA VAL A 128 3.63 -16.98 -11.04
C VAL A 128 4.38 -17.13 -9.72
N GLN A 129 4.44 -16.08 -8.90
CA GLN A 129 5.01 -16.10 -7.55
C GLN A 129 4.03 -16.63 -6.48
N GLN A 130 2.88 -17.18 -6.87
CA GLN A 130 1.84 -17.66 -5.96
C GLN A 130 1.30 -16.58 -5.01
N ILE A 131 1.27 -15.34 -5.50
CA ILE A 131 0.68 -14.20 -4.81
C ILE A 131 -0.57 -13.81 -5.60
N GLU A 132 -1.72 -13.80 -4.95
CA GLU A 132 -2.98 -13.43 -5.58
C GLU A 132 -3.17 -11.91 -5.51
N PRO A 133 -3.14 -11.17 -6.63
CA PRO A 133 -3.50 -9.76 -6.64
C PRO A 133 -5.01 -9.61 -6.40
N VAL A 134 -5.36 -8.76 -5.44
CA VAL A 134 -6.75 -8.49 -5.06
C VAL A 134 -7.01 -6.99 -4.89
N PHE A 135 -8.27 -6.62 -4.97
CA PHE A 135 -8.78 -5.33 -4.55
C PHE A 135 -9.50 -5.45 -3.22
N VAL A 136 -9.34 -4.47 -2.34
CA VAL A 136 -10.29 -4.16 -1.28
C VAL A 136 -11.26 -3.10 -1.80
N ARG A 137 -12.54 -3.47 -1.89
CA ARG A 137 -13.60 -2.62 -2.45
C ARG A 137 -13.71 -1.29 -1.72
N ASP A 138 -13.80 -1.34 -0.40
CA ASP A 138 -14.04 -0.15 0.42
C ASP A 138 -12.84 0.82 0.36
N TRP A 139 -11.62 0.32 0.13
CA TRP A 139 -10.44 1.14 -0.09
C TRP A 139 -10.46 1.83 -1.45
N LEU A 140 -10.84 1.15 -2.53
CA LEU A 140 -11.02 1.81 -3.84
C LEU A 140 -12.11 2.89 -3.80
N LEU A 141 -13.25 2.59 -3.18
CA LEU A 141 -14.34 3.55 -3.07
C LEU A 141 -13.92 4.79 -2.29
N THR A 142 -13.03 4.64 -1.30
CA THR A 142 -12.54 5.74 -0.47
C THR A 142 -11.38 6.50 -1.12
N CYS A 143 -10.40 5.80 -1.69
CA CYS A 143 -9.13 6.41 -2.13
C CYS A 143 -9.11 6.76 -3.63
N THR A 144 -9.98 6.14 -4.44
CA THR A 144 -9.99 6.30 -5.90
C THR A 144 -11.27 6.94 -6.43
N PHE A 145 -12.44 6.56 -5.87
CA PHE A 145 -13.76 6.97 -6.39
C PHE A 145 -14.55 7.91 -5.47
N SER A 146 -13.89 8.50 -4.47
CA SER A 146 -14.46 9.55 -3.61
C SER A 146 -13.89 10.93 -3.92
N ASP A 147 -14.34 11.95 -3.20
CA ASP A 147 -13.76 13.30 -3.24
C ASP A 147 -12.36 13.37 -2.58
N PHE A 148 -11.80 12.24 -2.13
CA PHE A 148 -10.44 12.16 -1.63
C PHE A 148 -9.47 12.64 -2.70
N ASN A 149 -8.68 13.64 -2.33
CA ASN A 149 -7.65 14.17 -3.21
C ASN A 149 -6.28 13.65 -2.76
N PRO A 150 -5.67 12.67 -3.49
CA PRO A 150 -4.35 12.14 -3.17
C PRO A 150 -3.23 13.19 -3.33
N THR A 151 -3.56 14.39 -3.83
CA THR A 151 -2.62 15.49 -4.00
C THR A 151 -2.42 16.39 -2.77
N THR A 152 -3.08 16.09 -1.66
CA THR A 152 -3.04 16.91 -0.43
C THR A 152 -2.48 16.14 0.78
N THR A 153 -1.81 16.85 1.70
CA THR A 153 -1.21 16.29 2.93
C THR A 153 -1.93 16.75 4.21
N ASP A 154 -3.25 16.93 4.17
CA ASP A 154 -4.05 17.49 5.29
C ASP A 154 -4.06 16.54 6.52
N TYR A 155 -4.12 17.08 7.73
CA TYR A 155 -4.33 16.33 8.99
C TYR A 155 -5.57 15.41 8.93
N ARG A 156 -6.62 15.82 8.22
CA ARG A 156 -7.79 14.96 7.95
C ARG A 156 -7.41 13.67 7.23
N VAL A 157 -6.35 13.68 6.42
CA VAL A 157 -5.82 12.50 5.71
C VAL A 157 -5.25 11.50 6.70
N GLN A 158 -4.48 11.92 7.71
CA GLN A 158 -3.92 11.01 8.73
C GLN A 158 -5.02 10.35 9.58
N MET A 159 -6.07 11.10 9.93
CA MET A 159 -7.21 10.54 10.65
C MET A 159 -8.03 9.60 9.74
N SER A 160 -8.19 9.95 8.46
CA SER A 160 -8.81 9.09 7.46
C SER A 160 -8.05 7.78 7.30
N GLU A 161 -6.72 7.82 7.25
CA GLU A 161 -5.87 6.64 7.21
C GLU A 161 -6.11 5.76 8.43
N LEU A 162 -6.13 6.31 9.64
CA LEU A 162 -6.41 5.50 10.84
C LEU A 162 -7.81 4.89 10.84
N ILE A 163 -8.82 5.60 10.32
CA ILE A 163 -10.21 5.12 10.27
C ILE A 163 -10.41 4.04 9.20
N ASN A 164 -9.75 4.19 8.05
CA ASN A 164 -10.00 3.37 6.87
C ASN A 164 -8.96 2.25 6.67
N ASN A 165 -7.79 2.35 7.31
CA ASN A 165 -6.76 1.32 7.28
C ASN A 165 -7.15 0.17 8.21
N ASP A 166 -7.87 -0.79 7.63
CA ASP A 166 -8.26 -2.01 8.31
C ASP A 166 -7.08 -2.98 8.36
N ALA A 167 -6.22 -2.77 9.37
CA ALA A 167 -5.04 -3.60 9.61
C ALA A 167 -5.39 -5.09 9.84
N PHE A 168 -6.62 -5.38 10.29
CA PHE A 168 -7.06 -6.76 10.47
C PHE A 168 -7.40 -7.41 9.14
N LEU A 169 -8.13 -6.73 8.27
CA LEU A 169 -8.34 -7.18 6.89
C LEU A 169 -7.00 -7.35 6.17
N PHE A 170 -6.08 -6.39 6.31
CA PHE A 170 -4.76 -6.50 5.67
C PHE A 170 -3.98 -7.73 6.16
N ALA A 171 -3.96 -7.99 7.47
CA ALA A 171 -3.36 -9.20 8.01
C ALA A 171 -4.05 -10.48 7.50
N GLU A 172 -5.37 -10.46 7.32
CA GLU A 172 -6.10 -11.57 6.70
C GLU A 172 -5.66 -11.80 5.25
N LEU A 173 -5.55 -10.76 4.43
CA LEU A 173 -5.09 -10.85 3.05
C LEU A 173 -3.67 -11.42 2.96
N VAL A 174 -2.72 -10.85 3.70
CA VAL A 174 -1.32 -11.32 3.69
C VAL A 174 -1.23 -12.76 4.19
N SER A 175 -2.03 -13.15 5.19
CA SER A 175 -2.08 -14.55 5.68
C SER A 175 -2.53 -15.56 4.61
N ASN A 176 -3.26 -15.09 3.60
CA ASN A 176 -3.75 -15.87 2.46
C ASN A 176 -2.88 -15.72 1.20
N LYS A 177 -1.71 -15.05 1.29
CA LYS A 177 -0.89 -14.65 0.13
C LYS A 177 -1.65 -13.78 -0.89
N GLN A 178 -2.51 -12.92 -0.39
CA GLN A 178 -3.23 -11.95 -1.20
C GLN A 178 -2.55 -10.59 -1.07
N MET A 179 -2.20 -9.99 -2.21
CA MET A 179 -1.58 -8.68 -2.28
C MET A 179 -2.61 -7.67 -2.76
N VAL A 180 -2.77 -6.58 -2.00
CA VAL A 180 -3.57 -5.45 -2.46
C VAL A 180 -2.87 -4.82 -3.66
N PHE A 181 -3.60 -4.67 -4.75
CA PHE A 181 -3.05 -4.23 -6.03
C PHE A 181 -3.94 -3.14 -6.65
N GLN A 182 -3.75 -1.89 -6.20
CA GLN A 182 -4.66 -0.78 -6.49
C GLN A 182 -3.94 0.53 -6.85
N SER A 183 -2.66 0.69 -6.57
CA SER A 183 -1.93 1.97 -6.63
C SER A 183 -0.51 1.85 -7.22
N LEU A 184 0.16 2.99 -7.44
CA LEU A 184 1.59 3.01 -7.78
C LEU A 184 2.44 2.44 -6.64
N HIS A 185 2.07 2.70 -5.39
CA HIS A 185 2.77 2.12 -4.23
C HIS A 185 2.81 0.60 -4.31
N ASP A 186 1.68 -0.03 -4.62
CA ASP A 186 1.58 -1.49 -4.74
C ASP A 186 2.48 -2.02 -5.85
N VAL A 187 2.53 -1.33 -6.99
CA VAL A 187 3.42 -1.69 -8.11
C VAL A 187 4.88 -1.57 -7.66
N ILE A 188 5.28 -0.44 -7.09
CA ILE A 188 6.68 -0.11 -6.86
C ILE A 188 7.25 -0.88 -5.67
N GLN A 189 6.53 -0.93 -4.56
CA GLN A 189 7.05 -1.47 -3.31
C GLN A 189 6.82 -2.98 -3.19
N HIS A 190 5.68 -3.49 -3.69
CA HIS A 190 5.27 -4.88 -3.45
C HIS A 190 5.45 -5.75 -4.69
N ALA A 191 5.07 -5.27 -5.88
CA ALA A 191 5.15 -6.07 -7.09
C ALA A 191 6.57 -6.15 -7.65
N THR A 192 7.40 -5.11 -7.46
CA THR A 192 8.79 -5.16 -7.93
C THR A 192 9.58 -6.21 -7.16
N ASN A 193 10.19 -7.13 -7.91
CA ASN A 193 10.94 -8.26 -7.34
C ASN A 193 10.13 -9.10 -6.33
N ALA A 194 8.80 -9.12 -6.45
CA ALA A 194 7.95 -9.99 -5.66
C ALA A 194 8.44 -11.44 -5.77
N SER A 195 8.47 -12.15 -4.64
CA SER A 195 8.88 -13.54 -4.61
C SER A 195 8.03 -14.38 -3.66
N ALA A 196 7.78 -15.62 -4.05
CA ALA A 196 7.04 -16.57 -3.22
C ALA A 196 7.71 -16.78 -1.85
N GLU A 197 9.05 -16.82 -1.83
CA GLU A 197 9.85 -17.04 -0.62
C GLU A 197 9.73 -15.87 0.36
N GLY A 198 9.89 -14.63 -0.12
CA GLY A 198 9.73 -13.43 0.70
C GLY A 198 8.34 -13.33 1.34
N TRP A 199 7.31 -13.68 0.57
CA TRP A 199 5.93 -13.70 1.03
C TRP A 199 5.62 -14.79 2.05
N ILE A 200 6.33 -15.93 2.07
CA ILE A 200 6.12 -16.97 3.09
C ILE A 200 6.42 -16.43 4.49
N PHE A 201 7.47 -15.61 4.62
CA PHE A 201 7.80 -14.98 5.90
C PHE A 201 6.68 -14.03 6.36
N ALA A 202 6.30 -13.09 5.50
CA ALA A 202 5.22 -12.14 5.78
C ALA A 202 3.89 -12.86 6.10
N GLN A 203 3.57 -13.94 5.37
CA GLN A 203 2.39 -14.76 5.60
C GLN A 203 2.35 -15.35 7.02
N ASN A 204 3.49 -15.84 7.53
CA ASN A 204 3.56 -16.43 8.86
C ASN A 204 3.38 -15.37 9.96
N VAL A 205 4.00 -14.20 9.80
CA VAL A 205 3.79 -13.05 10.69
C VAL A 205 2.33 -12.61 10.65
N ALA A 206 1.73 -12.50 9.45
CA ALA A 206 0.34 -12.12 9.26
C ALA A 206 -0.66 -13.08 9.94
N LYS A 207 -0.40 -14.41 9.91
CA LYS A 207 -1.24 -15.40 10.63
C LYS A 207 -1.25 -15.14 12.14
N LYS A 208 -0.10 -14.79 12.71
CA LYS A 208 0.03 -14.42 14.13
C LYS A 208 -0.75 -13.13 14.42
N VAL A 209 -0.53 -12.08 13.61
CA VAL A 209 -1.25 -10.80 13.71
C VAL A 209 -2.76 -11.01 13.64
N LYS A 210 -3.25 -11.73 12.63
CA LYS A 210 -4.67 -12.09 12.43
C LYS A 210 -5.26 -12.76 13.67
N THR A 211 -4.55 -13.73 14.25
CA THR A 211 -5.01 -14.45 15.44
C THR A 211 -5.15 -13.51 16.65
N ILE A 212 -4.15 -12.68 16.90
CA ILE A 212 -4.19 -11.73 18.03
C ILE A 212 -5.27 -10.66 17.82
N PHE A 213 -5.41 -10.12 16.61
CA PHE A 213 -6.45 -9.12 16.31
C PHE A 213 -7.85 -9.71 16.41
N SER A 214 -8.05 -10.95 15.94
CA SER A 214 -9.33 -11.64 16.10
C SER A 214 -9.70 -11.80 17.57
N ASN A 215 -8.74 -12.10 18.44
CA ASN A 215 -8.98 -12.19 19.89
C ASN A 215 -9.21 -10.80 20.52
N TYR A 216 -8.51 -9.78 20.04
CA TYR A 216 -8.56 -8.43 20.58
C TYR A 216 -9.89 -7.73 20.27
N PHE A 217 -10.32 -7.74 19.00
CA PHE A 217 -11.56 -7.12 18.55
C PHE A 217 -12.80 -8.01 18.73
N GLY A 218 -12.61 -9.33 18.87
CA GLY A 218 -13.70 -10.29 18.96
C GLY A 218 -14.53 -10.37 17.67
N ASN A 219 -15.81 -10.73 17.81
CA ASN A 219 -16.71 -10.96 16.67
C ASN A 219 -17.00 -9.71 15.84
N GLU A 220 -16.91 -8.53 16.43
CA GLU A 220 -17.19 -7.26 15.73
C GLU A 220 -16.08 -6.87 14.77
N LYS A 221 -14.88 -7.46 14.92
CA LYS A 221 -13.69 -7.19 14.10
C LYS A 221 -13.27 -5.71 14.05
N LYS A 222 -13.87 -4.86 14.90
CA LYS A 222 -13.63 -3.43 15.03
C LYS A 222 -13.77 -3.02 16.50
N GLY A 223 -13.32 -1.81 16.80
CA GLY A 223 -13.36 -1.20 18.13
C GLY A 223 -13.40 0.32 18.06
N ASN A 224 -13.35 0.97 19.22
CA ASN A 224 -13.15 2.41 19.30
C ASN A 224 -11.85 2.85 18.60
N LEU A 225 -11.82 4.09 18.13
CA LEU A 225 -10.69 4.63 17.37
C LEU A 225 -9.33 4.46 18.07
N PRO A 226 -9.17 4.74 19.37
CA PRO A 226 -7.90 4.48 20.06
C PRO A 226 -7.39 3.05 20.02
N SER A 227 -8.29 2.07 20.06
CA SER A 227 -7.92 0.66 20.00
C SER A 227 -7.30 0.25 18.66
N HIS A 228 -7.43 1.08 17.62
CA HIS A 228 -6.81 0.85 16.32
C HIS A 228 -5.39 1.39 16.19
N ILE A 229 -4.86 2.16 17.15
CA ILE A 229 -3.51 2.74 17.03
C ILE A 229 -2.42 1.67 16.94
N LEU A 230 -2.38 0.73 17.89
CA LEU A 230 -1.37 -0.34 17.85
C LEU A 230 -1.57 -1.25 16.63
N PRO A 231 -2.82 -1.69 16.31
CA PRO A 231 -3.10 -2.40 15.06
C PRO A 231 -2.66 -1.68 13.80
N PHE A 232 -2.85 -0.36 13.71
CA PHE A 232 -2.40 0.46 12.60
C PHE A 232 -0.89 0.39 12.42
N VAL A 233 -0.11 0.60 13.48
CA VAL A 233 1.36 0.52 13.42
C VAL A 233 1.81 -0.90 13.04
N THR A 234 1.16 -1.93 13.59
CA THR A 234 1.40 -3.32 13.19
C THR A 234 1.09 -3.55 11.70
N GLY A 235 0.00 -2.98 11.19
CA GLY A 235 -0.38 -3.05 9.78
C GLY A 235 0.65 -2.40 8.86
N VAL A 236 1.15 -1.21 9.22
CA VAL A 236 2.23 -0.53 8.47
C VAL A 236 3.52 -1.37 8.44
N LEU A 237 3.90 -1.98 9.56
CA LEU A 237 5.10 -2.84 9.58
C LEU A 237 4.88 -4.17 8.84
N LEU A 238 3.65 -4.68 8.85
CA LEU A 238 3.29 -5.85 8.04
C LEU A 238 3.33 -5.52 6.55
N ASP A 239 2.89 -4.31 6.17
CA ASP A 239 3.00 -3.81 4.80
C ASP A 239 4.46 -3.76 4.36
N ASP A 240 5.34 -3.15 5.17
CA ASP A 240 6.79 -3.17 4.93
C ASP A 240 7.29 -4.60 4.68
N LEU A 241 6.91 -5.60 5.50
CA LEU A 241 7.36 -6.98 5.34
C LEU A 241 6.93 -7.65 4.03
N THR A 242 5.94 -7.10 3.31
CA THR A 242 5.52 -7.58 1.99
C THR A 242 6.25 -6.89 0.83
N GLN A 243 7.13 -5.92 1.13
CA GLN A 243 7.98 -5.23 0.17
C GLN A 243 9.31 -5.97 0.01
N SER A 244 9.80 -6.07 -1.23
CA SER A 244 10.98 -6.89 -1.54
C SER A 244 12.26 -6.43 -0.86
N SER A 245 12.38 -5.13 -0.54
CA SER A 245 13.49 -4.54 0.21
C SER A 245 13.54 -4.95 1.69
N PHE A 246 12.45 -5.48 2.24
CA PHE A 246 12.29 -5.79 3.67
C PHE A 246 11.89 -7.23 3.94
N TYR A 247 11.92 -8.09 2.92
CA TYR A 247 11.71 -9.53 3.11
C TYR A 247 12.61 -10.07 4.21
N CYS A 248 12.00 -10.87 5.09
CA CYS A 248 12.68 -11.51 6.22
C CYS A 248 13.31 -10.54 7.24
N SER A 249 12.91 -9.25 7.27
CA SER A 249 13.40 -8.29 8.29
C SER A 249 12.97 -8.72 9.69
N LYS A 250 13.95 -9.09 10.51
CA LYS A 250 13.76 -9.55 11.89
C LYS A 250 13.44 -8.42 12.85
N GLU A 251 13.90 -7.23 12.54
CA GLU A 251 13.65 -6.00 13.28
C GLU A 251 12.15 -5.67 13.26
N ARG A 252 11.54 -5.73 12.07
CA ARG A 252 10.09 -5.53 11.90
C ARG A 252 9.26 -6.61 12.58
N GLU A 253 9.64 -7.87 12.42
CA GLU A 253 9.00 -9.00 13.12
C GLU A 253 9.04 -8.79 14.65
N PHE A 254 10.18 -8.39 15.19
CA PHE A 254 10.33 -8.16 16.63
C PHE A 254 9.48 -6.99 17.14
N VAL A 255 9.44 -5.86 16.41
CA VAL A 255 8.57 -4.73 16.77
C VAL A 255 7.09 -5.12 16.69
N ILE A 256 6.69 -5.87 15.66
CA ILE A 256 5.35 -6.46 15.56
C ILE A 256 5.06 -7.31 16.80
N ASP A 257 5.97 -8.20 17.19
CA ASP A 257 5.79 -9.07 18.35
C ASP A 257 5.65 -8.31 19.66
N SER A 258 6.41 -7.23 19.84
CA SER A 258 6.29 -6.34 20.99
C SER A 258 4.92 -5.63 21.01
N LEU A 259 4.46 -5.10 19.86
CA LEU A 259 3.13 -4.51 19.72
C LEU A 259 2.01 -5.52 20.03
N LEU A 260 2.09 -6.73 19.46
CA LEU A 260 1.12 -7.81 19.69
C LEU A 260 1.07 -8.24 21.16
N THR A 261 2.22 -8.23 21.85
CA THR A 261 2.29 -8.48 23.29
C THR A 261 1.54 -7.41 24.08
N GLN A 262 1.65 -6.14 23.70
CA GLN A 262 0.88 -5.07 24.37
C GLN A 262 -0.62 -5.13 24.06
N ILE A 263 -0.99 -5.43 22.81
CA ILE A 263 -2.40 -5.61 22.40
C ILE A 263 -3.05 -6.74 23.23
N SER A 264 -2.33 -7.85 23.43
CA SER A 264 -2.80 -9.02 24.19
C SER A 264 -3.02 -8.73 25.69
N LYS A 265 -2.48 -7.63 26.22
CA LYS A 265 -2.71 -7.21 27.61
C LYS A 265 -4.01 -6.42 27.79
N PHE A 266 -4.69 -6.03 26.70
CA PHE A 266 -5.98 -5.31 26.74
C PHE A 266 -5.95 -4.01 27.58
N TYR A 267 -4.84 -3.27 27.57
CA TYR A 267 -4.74 -1.97 28.25
C TYR A 267 -5.74 -0.96 27.68
N ILE A 268 -5.79 -0.87 26.36
CA ILE A 268 -6.85 -0.17 25.63
C ILE A 268 -7.85 -1.24 25.22
N ARG A 269 -9.13 -1.10 25.60
CA ARG A 269 -10.15 -2.10 25.26
C ARG A 269 -10.99 -1.62 24.09
N PRO A 270 -11.15 -2.41 23.01
CA PRO A 270 -11.95 -2.03 21.83
C PRO A 270 -13.38 -1.61 22.12
N GLN A 271 -13.99 -2.23 23.14
CA GLN A 271 -15.41 -2.04 23.47
C GLN A 271 -15.66 -1.03 24.58
N LYS A 272 -14.62 -0.37 25.09
CA LYS A 272 -14.78 0.73 26.05
C LYS A 272 -14.97 2.05 25.31
N PRO A 273 -15.81 2.98 25.80
CA PRO A 273 -15.95 4.30 25.21
C PRO A 273 -14.69 5.14 25.49
N HIS A 274 -13.76 5.15 24.56
CA HIS A 274 -12.57 5.99 24.58
C HIS A 274 -12.61 6.96 23.41
N ILE A 275 -12.13 8.20 23.62
CA ILE A 275 -12.08 9.24 22.59
C ILE A 275 -10.61 9.56 22.33
N LEU A 276 -10.16 9.45 21.08
CA LEU A 276 -8.81 9.85 20.70
C LEU A 276 -8.74 11.38 20.58
N LYS A 277 -8.00 12.05 21.47
CA LYS A 277 -7.86 13.51 21.42
C LYS A 277 -6.82 13.98 20.40
N LYS A 278 -5.78 13.18 20.15
CA LYS A 278 -4.71 13.45 19.20
C LYS A 278 -4.06 12.15 18.74
N ILE A 279 -3.44 12.15 17.56
CA ILE A 279 -2.59 11.04 17.11
C ILE A 279 -1.32 11.02 17.98
N PRO A 280 -0.92 9.86 18.54
CA PRO A 280 0.31 9.74 19.31
C PRO A 280 1.56 10.03 18.48
N LEU A 281 2.44 10.87 18.99
CA LEU A 281 3.72 11.19 18.33
C LEU A 281 4.69 10.01 18.38
N ALA A 282 4.55 9.12 19.36
CA ALA A 282 5.37 7.93 19.52
C ALA A 282 5.25 6.91 18.36
N ILE A 283 4.22 7.02 17.49
CA ILE A 283 4.09 6.18 16.29
C ILE A 283 5.33 6.27 15.42
N GLU A 284 5.79 7.49 15.14
CA GLU A 284 6.98 7.73 14.31
C GLU A 284 8.26 7.17 14.94
N ALA A 285 8.37 7.22 16.27
CA ALA A 285 9.52 6.68 16.98
C ALA A 285 9.59 5.15 16.88
N VAL A 286 8.44 4.48 16.98
CA VAL A 286 8.34 3.02 16.79
C VAL A 286 8.67 2.64 15.34
N LEU A 287 8.07 3.32 14.35
CA LEU A 287 8.33 3.04 12.94
C LEU A 287 9.80 3.31 12.56
N ARG A 288 10.39 4.40 13.03
CA ARG A 288 11.81 4.71 12.81
C ARG A 288 12.72 3.64 13.41
N THR A 289 12.41 3.18 14.62
CA THR A 289 13.18 2.11 15.28
C THR A 289 13.10 0.81 14.47
N ALA A 290 11.92 0.46 13.97
CA ALA A 290 11.74 -0.73 13.12
C ALA A 290 12.47 -0.64 11.76
N ARG A 291 12.67 0.57 11.24
CA ARG A 291 13.27 0.84 9.92
C ARG A 291 14.76 1.17 9.97
N ALA A 292 15.37 1.22 11.16
CA ALA A 292 16.80 1.46 11.30
C ALA A 292 17.59 0.21 10.87
N PHE A 293 18.31 0.32 9.75
CA PHE A 293 18.93 -0.80 9.03
C PHE A 293 20.16 -1.45 9.69
N ASP A 294 20.66 -0.95 10.82
CA ASP A 294 22.00 -1.34 11.30
C ASP A 294 22.19 -1.34 12.82
N ILE A 295 21.32 -2.03 13.55
CA ILE A 295 21.51 -2.21 14.99
C ILE A 295 21.19 -3.69 15.20
N GLY A 296 22.03 -4.55 15.78
CA GLY A 296 22.45 -4.42 17.18
C GLY A 296 21.28 -4.14 18.13
N THR A 297 20.02 -4.22 17.65
CA THR A 297 18.90 -3.49 18.21
C THR A 297 18.65 -4.06 19.59
N ASN A 298 18.98 -3.26 20.59
CA ASN A 298 18.77 -3.65 21.96
C ASN A 298 17.26 -3.80 22.12
N GLU A 299 16.78 -5.04 22.29
CA GLU A 299 15.36 -5.37 22.50
C GLU A 299 14.70 -4.41 23.52
N ASN A 300 15.49 -3.91 24.48
CA ASN A 300 15.09 -2.90 25.44
C ASN A 300 14.64 -1.57 24.80
N ILE A 301 15.31 -1.08 23.76
CA ILE A 301 14.91 0.15 23.05
C ILE A 301 13.56 -0.04 22.36
N ILE A 302 13.39 -1.15 21.62
CA ILE A 302 12.10 -1.45 20.97
C ILE A 302 10.99 -1.54 22.00
N ASN A 303 11.20 -2.30 23.08
CA ASN A 303 10.22 -2.45 24.14
C ASN A 303 9.93 -1.13 24.86
N GLN A 304 10.92 -0.26 25.01
CA GLN A 304 10.76 1.08 25.57
C GLN A 304 9.89 1.95 24.66
N GLU A 305 10.21 2.06 23.37
CA GLU A 305 9.44 2.86 22.40
C GLU A 305 8.00 2.37 22.25
N VAL A 306 7.79 1.05 22.21
CA VAL A 306 6.45 0.45 22.19
C VAL A 306 5.69 0.74 23.48
N SER A 307 6.36 0.70 24.64
CA SER A 307 5.72 1.03 25.93
C SER A 307 5.33 2.52 26.00
N LEU A 308 6.19 3.41 25.52
CA LEU A 308 5.90 4.85 25.41
C LEU A 308 4.69 5.11 24.51
N LEU A 309 4.55 4.38 23.40
CA LEU A 309 3.37 4.46 22.55
C LEU A 309 2.09 4.06 23.30
N VAL A 310 2.12 2.95 24.06
CA VAL A 310 0.96 2.50 24.85
C VAL A 310 0.59 3.54 25.92
N GLU A 311 1.58 4.09 26.63
CA GLU A 311 1.38 5.13 27.64
C GLU A 311 0.78 6.41 27.01
N GLU A 312 1.31 6.84 25.86
CA GLU A 312 0.80 8.00 25.15
C GLU A 312 -0.65 7.77 24.72
N VAL A 313 -0.98 6.63 24.10
CA VAL A 313 -2.37 6.29 23.73
C VAL A 313 -3.28 6.33 24.96
N TYR A 314 -2.86 5.75 26.09
CA TYR A 314 -3.66 5.79 27.31
C TYR A 314 -3.87 7.24 27.81
N SER A 315 -2.83 8.07 27.79
CA SER A 315 -2.91 9.47 28.23
C SER A 315 -3.87 10.32 27.39
N VAL A 316 -4.01 10.02 26.08
CA VAL A 316 -4.84 10.79 25.14
C VAL A 316 -6.25 10.25 24.97
N THR A 317 -6.63 9.22 25.75
CA THR A 317 -7.91 8.50 25.65
C THR A 317 -8.78 8.52 26.91
N THR A 318 -8.26 9.16 27.96
CA THR A 318 -8.99 9.57 29.17
C THR A 318 -9.69 10.90 28.96
#